data_AF-A0A7S0XZX0-F1
#
_entry.id   AF-A0A7S0XZX0-F1
#
_cell.length_a   1.000
_cell.length_b   1.000
_cell.length_c   1.000
_cell.angle_alpha   90.00
_cell.angle_beta   90.00
_cell.angle_gamma   90.00
#
_symmetry.space_group_name_H-M   'P 1'
#
loop_
_entity.id
_entity.type
_entity.pdbx_description
1 polymer ?
#
loop_
_entity_poly.entity_id
_entity_poly.type
_entity_poly.pdbx_seq_one_letter_code
_entity_poly.pdbx_strand_id
1 'polypeptide(L)'
;EQFAGWNDILEKIQKQLEDYLEFKRMAFPRFYFLSNDELLEILAQTRNVQAVQPHMMKCFDAIKGLDFGGQHAQSPISTFDESSVDIYGIISPENEYVTMGKNLKARGEVENWLMAVEKRMVESLRLLSKESVVDYTQRPRKDWVKDHGGQILITTSQIYWCKGAEQALDGELVSGNPLQGVQQWYEQNVEYLGDMVMLVRGELTPLQRGAFVALITIDVHNRDILEYLINDKTDTKHDFNWQMRIRYYWDENAPTPGGDCRIQQVTADFWFAHEYLGASFRLVITPLSDRCYMTLTGALELKLGGAPAGPAGTGKTETTKD
;
A
#
# COMPACT_ATOMS: atom_id res chain seq x y z
N GLU A 1 -29.76 48.18 14.67
CA GLU A 1 -30.49 47.69 13.48
C GLU A 1 -29.54 47.32 12.34
N GLN A 2 -28.70 48.22 11.82
CA GLN A 2 -27.74 47.87 10.75
C GLN A 2 -26.78 46.72 11.11
N PHE A 3 -26.25 46.69 12.33
CA PHE A 3 -25.38 45.61 12.80
C PHE A 3 -26.09 44.25 12.88
N ALA A 4 -27.38 44.24 13.26
CA ALA A 4 -28.17 43.01 13.28
C ALA A 4 -28.42 42.50 11.85
N GLY A 5 -28.73 43.40 10.90
CA GLY A 5 -28.86 43.04 9.49
C GLY A 5 -27.56 42.54 8.86
N TRP A 6 -26.40 43.04 9.30
CA TRP A 6 -25.10 42.52 8.86
C TRP A 6 -24.81 41.13 9.43
N ASN A 7 -25.22 40.86 10.68
CA ASN A 7 -25.12 39.52 11.27
C ASN A 7 -26.00 38.50 10.51
N ASP A 8 -27.24 38.86 10.16
CA ASP A 8 -28.13 37.98 9.39
C ASP A 8 -27.57 37.65 8.00
N ILE A 9 -26.87 38.60 7.37
CA ILE A 9 -26.19 38.38 6.08
C ILE A 9 -24.98 37.48 6.28
N LEU A 10 -24.19 37.71 7.33
CA LEU A 10 -23.02 36.90 7.64
C LEU A 10 -23.40 35.45 7.90
N GLU A 11 -24.46 35.19 8.68
CA GLU A 11 -24.97 33.85 8.94
C GLU A 11 -25.40 33.14 7.65
N LYS A 12 -26.07 33.86 6.74
CA LYS A 12 -26.45 33.30 5.42
C LYS A 12 -25.24 32.93 4.58
N ILE A 13 -24.22 33.79 4.56
CA ILE A 13 -22.98 33.55 3.80
C ILE A 13 -22.24 32.33 4.40
N GLN A 14 -22.14 32.25 5.74
CA GLN A 14 -21.54 31.13 6.43
C GLN A 14 -22.24 29.81 6.09
N LYS A 15 -23.57 29.78 6.15
CA LYS A 15 -24.34 28.59 5.81
C LYS A 15 -24.13 28.17 4.35
N GLN A 16 -24.18 29.11 3.40
CA GLN A 16 -23.93 28.80 1.99
C GLN A 16 -22.51 28.29 1.74
N LEU A 17 -21.53 28.81 2.48
CA LEU A 17 -20.14 28.35 2.41
C LEU A 17 -20.01 26.92 2.94
N GLU A 18 -20.64 26.61 4.07
CA GLU A 18 -20.67 25.26 4.64
C GLU A 18 -21.33 24.26 3.67
N ASP A 19 -22.48 24.60 3.11
CA ASP A 19 -23.19 23.77 2.13
C ASP A 19 -22.31 23.53 0.88
N TYR A 20 -21.56 24.55 0.43
CA TYR A 20 -20.64 24.43 -0.71
C TYR A 20 -19.42 23.53 -0.39
N LEU A 21 -18.81 23.67 0.79
CA LEU A 21 -17.70 22.82 1.21
C LEU A 21 -18.16 21.36 1.37
N GLU A 22 -19.35 21.14 1.89
CA GLU A 22 -19.92 19.80 2.03
C GLU A 22 -20.18 19.16 0.66
N PHE A 23 -20.70 19.92 -0.30
CA PHE A 23 -20.83 19.44 -1.68
C PHE A 23 -19.48 19.01 -2.27
N LYS A 24 -18.41 19.78 -2.04
CA LYS A 24 -17.05 19.42 -2.50
C LYS A 24 -16.51 18.18 -1.78
N ARG A 25 -16.78 18.00 -0.49
CA ARG A 25 -16.43 16.79 0.27
C ARG A 25 -17.17 15.55 -0.20
N MET A 26 -18.45 15.67 -0.55
CA MET A 26 -19.20 14.57 -1.16
C MET A 26 -18.65 14.17 -2.53
N ALA A 27 -18.16 15.14 -3.32
CA ALA A 27 -17.56 14.88 -4.62
C ALA A 27 -16.19 14.19 -4.51
N PHE A 28 -15.39 14.53 -3.51
CA PHE A 28 -14.12 13.85 -3.21
C PHE A 28 -13.98 13.62 -1.69
N PRO A 29 -14.34 12.41 -1.20
CA PRO A 29 -14.41 12.11 0.23
C PRO A 29 -13.11 12.32 1.02
N ARG A 30 -11.94 12.28 0.38
CA ARG A 30 -10.68 12.56 1.09
C ARG A 30 -10.58 14.01 1.61
N PHE A 31 -11.42 14.93 1.13
CA PHE A 31 -11.54 16.27 1.69
C PHE A 31 -12.16 16.31 3.11
N TYR A 32 -12.74 15.21 3.62
CA TYR A 32 -13.14 15.13 5.02
C TYR A 32 -11.93 15.17 5.98
N PHE A 33 -10.71 14.88 5.50
CA PHE A 33 -9.48 14.97 6.30
C PHE A 33 -8.89 16.40 6.34
N LEU A 34 -9.47 17.34 5.60
CA LEU A 34 -9.06 18.73 5.59
C LEU A 34 -9.98 19.59 6.46
N SER A 35 -9.37 20.53 7.18
CA SER A 35 -10.14 21.60 7.84
C SER A 35 -10.83 22.50 6.79
N ASN A 36 -11.84 23.26 7.22
CA ASN A 36 -12.56 24.18 6.32
C ASN A 36 -11.60 25.20 5.69
N ASP A 37 -10.65 25.75 6.47
CA ASP A 37 -9.69 26.74 6.00
C ASP A 37 -8.75 26.17 4.92
N GLU A 38 -8.27 24.94 5.11
CA GLU A 38 -7.40 24.27 4.14
C GLU A 38 -8.13 23.93 2.84
N LEU A 39 -9.37 23.45 2.95
CA LEU A 39 -10.18 23.18 1.77
C LEU A 39 -10.48 24.47 0.99
N LEU A 40 -10.73 25.58 1.70
CA LEU A 40 -10.90 26.90 1.09
C LEU A 40 -9.62 27.40 0.42
N GLU A 41 -8.44 27.16 1.00
CA GLU A 41 -7.17 27.52 0.40
C GLU A 41 -6.97 26.83 -0.96
N ILE A 42 -7.25 25.52 -1.03
CA ILE A 42 -7.21 24.75 -2.28
C ILE A 42 -8.22 25.30 -3.29
N LEU A 43 -9.47 25.51 -2.86
CA LEU A 43 -10.56 25.94 -3.73
C LEU A 43 -10.42 27.40 -4.20
N ALA A 44 -9.76 28.26 -3.43
CA ALA A 44 -9.48 29.64 -3.80
C ALA A 44 -8.42 29.72 -4.90
N GLN A 45 -7.46 28.78 -4.92
CA GLN A 45 -6.33 28.78 -5.84
C GLN A 45 -6.56 27.91 -7.10
N THR A 46 -7.74 27.99 -7.71
CA THR A 46 -8.13 27.16 -8.89
C THR A 46 -7.15 27.20 -10.08
N ARG A 47 -6.37 28.27 -10.24
CA ARG A 47 -5.37 28.42 -11.31
C ARG A 47 -4.01 27.83 -10.96
N ASN A 48 -3.70 27.70 -9.68
CA ASN A 48 -2.41 27.21 -9.20
C ASN A 48 -2.56 25.76 -8.75
N VAL A 49 -2.26 24.82 -9.65
CA VAL A 49 -2.37 23.37 -9.35
C VAL A 49 -1.40 22.92 -8.26
N GLN A 50 -0.33 23.67 -8.00
CA GLN A 50 0.64 23.38 -6.93
C GLN A 50 0.08 23.66 -5.52
N ALA A 51 -1.01 24.42 -5.41
CA ALA A 51 -1.63 24.78 -4.12
C ALA A 51 -2.08 23.54 -3.32
N VAL A 52 -2.28 22.40 -3.98
CA VAL A 52 -2.68 21.14 -3.32
C VAL A 52 -1.54 20.46 -2.57
N GLN A 53 -0.28 20.71 -2.98
CA GLN A 53 0.90 19.96 -2.53
C GLN A 53 1.02 19.90 -1.00
N PRO A 54 0.83 21.00 -0.24
CA PRO A 54 0.94 20.98 1.22
C PRO A 54 -0.11 20.10 1.92
N HIS A 55 -1.22 19.81 1.24
CA HIS A 55 -2.36 19.07 1.80
C HIS A 55 -2.40 17.60 1.37
N MET A 56 -1.51 17.17 0.45
CA MET A 56 -1.52 15.81 -0.11
C MET A 56 -1.39 14.73 0.96
N MET A 57 -0.51 14.91 1.95
CA MET A 57 -0.33 13.94 3.06
C MET A 57 -1.51 13.88 4.04
N LYS A 58 -2.48 14.80 3.94
CA LYS A 58 -3.73 14.71 4.71
C LYS A 58 -4.82 13.97 3.94
N CYS A 59 -4.84 14.12 2.61
CA CYS A 59 -5.79 13.43 1.74
C CYS A 59 -5.38 11.98 1.42
N PHE A 60 -4.08 11.71 1.38
CA PHE A 60 -3.48 10.43 1.02
C PHE A 60 -2.45 10.03 2.07
N ASP A 61 -2.33 8.73 2.36
CA ASP A 61 -1.47 8.25 3.43
C ASP A 61 0.03 8.43 3.08
N ALA A 62 0.43 8.06 1.87
CA ALA A 62 1.83 8.11 1.44
C ALA A 62 2.09 8.90 0.15
N ILE A 63 1.22 9.85 -0.21
CA ILE A 63 1.52 10.82 -1.28
C ILE A 63 1.95 12.13 -0.64
N LYS A 64 3.26 12.39 -0.65
CA LYS A 64 3.82 13.69 -0.24
C LYS A 64 3.58 14.75 -1.30
N GLY A 65 3.60 14.38 -2.58
CA GLY A 65 3.37 15.32 -3.66
C GLY A 65 3.17 14.68 -5.02
N LEU A 66 2.78 15.52 -5.97
CA LEU A 66 2.59 15.18 -7.38
C LEU A 66 3.70 15.79 -8.23
N ASP A 67 4.19 15.05 -9.22
CA ASP A 67 5.16 15.55 -10.19
C ASP A 67 4.45 16.28 -11.34
N PHE A 68 4.24 17.59 -11.15
CA PHE A 68 3.71 18.46 -12.20
C PHE A 68 4.83 18.91 -13.14
N GLY A 69 4.62 18.81 -14.44
CA GLY A 69 5.54 19.36 -15.44
C GLY A 69 6.91 18.68 -15.53
N GLY A 70 7.12 17.58 -14.80
CA GLY A 70 8.33 16.75 -14.87
C GLY A 70 9.52 17.32 -14.11
N GLN A 71 9.29 17.71 -12.87
CA GLN A 71 10.30 18.22 -11.96
C GLN A 71 11.20 17.11 -11.40
N HIS A 72 10.65 15.90 -11.22
CA HIS A 72 11.36 14.80 -10.59
C HIS A 72 12.40 14.16 -11.54
N ALA A 73 13.55 13.73 -11.01
CA ALA A 73 14.62 13.15 -11.82
C ALA A 73 14.24 11.85 -12.54
N GLN A 74 13.22 11.14 -12.04
CA GLN A 74 12.67 9.92 -12.64
C GLN A 74 11.45 10.19 -13.54
N SER A 75 11.13 11.46 -13.80
CA SER A 75 10.05 11.82 -14.69
C SER A 75 10.35 11.38 -16.14
N PRO A 76 9.34 10.97 -16.92
CA PRO A 76 9.55 10.58 -18.32
C PRO A 76 9.93 11.73 -19.26
N ILE A 77 9.90 12.99 -18.79
CA ILE A 77 10.28 14.17 -19.55
C ILE A 77 11.55 14.80 -18.96
N SER A 78 12.45 15.26 -19.82
CA SER A 78 13.73 15.87 -19.41
C SER A 78 13.67 17.39 -19.23
N THR A 79 12.59 18.02 -19.71
CA THR A 79 12.37 19.47 -19.63
C THR A 79 11.24 19.77 -18.67
N PHE A 80 11.58 20.41 -17.55
CA PHE A 80 10.61 20.88 -16.58
C PHE A 80 9.84 22.10 -17.11
N ASP A 81 8.52 22.06 -17.02
CA ASP A 81 7.63 23.19 -17.28
C ASP A 81 6.80 23.51 -16.03
N GLU A 82 7.17 24.60 -15.34
CA GLU A 82 6.50 25.06 -14.11
C GLU A 82 5.03 25.42 -14.33
N SER A 83 4.65 25.79 -15.55
CA SER A 83 3.28 26.15 -15.90
C SER A 83 2.42 24.97 -16.37
N SER A 84 3.04 23.79 -16.51
CA SER A 84 2.36 22.60 -16.96
C SER A 84 1.41 22.06 -15.89
N VAL A 85 0.22 21.66 -16.34
CA VAL A 85 -0.78 20.97 -15.52
C VAL A 85 -0.71 19.46 -15.68
N ASP A 86 0.28 18.95 -16.41
CA ASP A 86 0.46 17.52 -16.65
C ASP A 86 1.08 16.87 -15.40
N ILE A 87 0.46 15.78 -14.95
CA ILE A 87 0.89 15.00 -13.78
C ILE A 87 1.58 13.73 -14.27
N TYR A 88 2.86 13.59 -13.97
CA TYR A 88 3.67 12.45 -14.44
C TYR A 88 3.85 11.36 -13.40
N GLY A 89 3.74 11.69 -12.11
CA GLY A 89 4.03 10.77 -11.04
C GLY A 89 3.51 11.22 -9.69
N ILE A 90 3.51 10.29 -8.74
CA ILE A 90 3.32 10.53 -7.32
C ILE A 90 4.65 10.31 -6.58
N ILE A 91 4.87 11.07 -5.52
CA ILE A 91 6.12 11.07 -4.74
C ILE A 91 5.78 10.77 -3.29
N SER A 92 6.44 9.77 -2.70
CA SER A 92 6.27 9.41 -1.29
C SER A 92 7.06 10.31 -0.33
N PRO A 93 6.77 10.26 0.99
CA PRO A 93 7.60 10.91 2.00
C PRO A 93 9.08 10.48 1.98
N GLU A 94 9.35 9.22 1.63
CA GLU A 94 10.68 8.62 1.46
C GLU A 94 11.34 8.98 0.12
N ASN A 95 10.68 9.81 -0.69
CA ASN A 95 11.09 10.20 -2.04
C ASN A 95 11.13 9.01 -3.03
N GLU A 96 10.26 8.03 -2.83
CA GLU A 96 9.93 7.03 -3.84
C GLU A 96 9.03 7.65 -4.90
N TYR A 97 9.26 7.33 -6.17
CA TYR A 97 8.52 7.87 -7.30
C TYR A 97 7.76 6.76 -8.01
N VAL A 98 6.46 6.94 -8.19
CA VAL A 98 5.61 6.04 -8.97
C VAL A 98 5.04 6.79 -10.17
N THR A 99 5.33 6.26 -11.36
CA THR A 99 4.86 6.85 -12.62
C THR A 99 3.35 6.67 -12.80
N MET A 100 2.69 7.73 -13.28
CA MET A 100 1.25 7.77 -13.55
C MET A 100 0.94 7.59 -15.05
N GLY A 101 1.97 7.28 -15.83
CA GLY A 101 1.89 7.15 -17.29
C GLY A 101 1.70 8.49 -17.97
N LYS A 102 0.97 8.49 -19.09
CA LYS A 102 0.70 9.69 -19.90
C LYS A 102 -0.75 10.14 -19.74
N ASN A 103 -1.01 11.41 -20.08
CA ASN A 103 -2.33 12.02 -20.24
C ASN A 103 -3.13 12.32 -18.96
N LEU A 104 -2.50 12.31 -17.78
CA LEU A 104 -3.15 12.81 -16.57
C LEU A 104 -2.88 14.31 -16.43
N LYS A 105 -3.94 15.12 -16.29
CA LYS A 105 -3.85 16.59 -16.26
C LYS A 105 -4.72 17.16 -15.14
N ALA A 106 -4.18 18.10 -14.38
CA ALA A 106 -4.93 18.89 -13.39
C ALA A 106 -5.74 20.00 -14.08
N ARG A 107 -6.80 19.62 -14.80
CA ARG A 107 -7.67 20.57 -15.51
C ARG A 107 -9.11 20.47 -15.00
N GLY A 108 -9.71 21.62 -14.72
CA GLY A 108 -11.09 21.72 -14.23
C GLY A 108 -11.15 21.73 -12.71
N GLU A 109 -12.24 21.23 -12.15
CA GLU A 109 -12.44 21.22 -10.70
C GLU A 109 -11.48 20.25 -9.99
N VAL A 110 -11.03 20.64 -8.79
CA VAL A 110 -9.98 19.95 -8.04
C VAL A 110 -10.34 18.53 -7.65
N GLU A 111 -11.59 18.32 -7.23
CA GLU A 111 -12.14 17.01 -6.91
C GLU A 111 -12.07 16.03 -8.09
N ASN A 112 -12.30 16.51 -9.32
CA ASN A 112 -12.41 15.65 -10.49
C ASN A 112 -11.04 15.12 -10.91
N TRP A 113 -10.02 15.99 -10.92
CA TRP A 113 -8.68 15.55 -11.28
C TRP A 113 -7.97 14.84 -10.12
N LEU A 114 -8.28 15.14 -8.85
CA LEU A 114 -7.80 14.34 -7.71
C LEU A 114 -8.40 12.94 -7.70
N MET A 115 -9.68 12.79 -8.06
CA MET A 115 -10.29 11.47 -8.26
C MET A 115 -9.62 10.71 -9.43
N ALA A 116 -9.23 11.42 -10.50
CA ALA A 116 -8.45 10.82 -11.58
C ALA A 116 -7.04 10.40 -11.14
N VAL A 117 -6.40 11.18 -10.26
CA VAL A 117 -5.12 10.81 -9.61
C VAL A 117 -5.29 9.54 -8.77
N GLU A 118 -6.31 9.47 -7.92
CA GLU A 118 -6.58 8.28 -7.09
C GLU A 118 -6.80 7.02 -7.96
N LYS A 119 -7.64 7.14 -8.99
CA LYS A 119 -7.87 6.03 -9.93
C LYS A 119 -6.57 5.60 -10.62
N ARG A 120 -5.78 6.56 -11.09
CA ARG A 120 -4.53 6.26 -11.81
C ARG A 120 -3.47 5.70 -10.88
N MET A 121 -3.45 6.07 -9.60
CA MET A 121 -2.54 5.52 -8.59
C MET A 121 -2.76 4.01 -8.45
N VAL A 122 -4.02 3.59 -8.25
CA VAL A 122 -4.40 2.17 -8.17
C VAL A 122 -4.05 1.43 -9.46
N GLU A 123 -4.34 2.01 -10.63
CA GLU A 123 -4.00 1.42 -11.93
C GLU A 123 -2.49 1.23 -12.12
N SER A 124 -1.69 2.24 -11.77
CA SER A 124 -0.22 2.20 -11.87
C SER A 124 0.38 1.17 -10.92
N LEU A 125 -0.05 1.13 -9.65
CA LEU A 125 0.46 0.17 -8.68
C LEU A 125 0.10 -1.27 -9.04
N ARG A 126 -1.10 -1.51 -9.58
CA ARG A 126 -1.46 -2.84 -10.09
C ARG A 126 -0.61 -3.24 -11.28
N LEU A 127 -0.35 -2.31 -12.21
CA LEU A 127 0.54 -2.57 -13.35
C LEU A 127 1.95 -2.94 -12.89
N LEU A 128 2.52 -2.15 -11.97
CA LEU A 128 3.83 -2.43 -11.39
C LEU A 128 3.85 -3.76 -10.63
N SER A 129 2.78 -4.09 -9.91
CA SER A 129 2.63 -5.40 -9.24
C SER A 129 2.66 -6.55 -10.24
N LYS A 130 1.93 -6.42 -11.36
CA LYS A 130 1.94 -7.42 -12.43
C LYS A 130 3.33 -7.59 -13.04
N GLU A 131 4.00 -6.48 -13.37
CA GLU A 131 5.37 -6.49 -13.90
C GLU A 131 6.33 -7.19 -12.93
N SER A 132 6.20 -6.88 -11.65
CA SER A 132 7.01 -7.47 -10.58
C SER A 132 6.78 -8.97 -10.40
N VAL A 133 5.52 -9.43 -10.47
CA VAL A 133 5.17 -10.86 -10.43
C VAL A 133 5.79 -11.62 -11.61
N VAL A 134 5.68 -11.08 -12.82
CA VAL A 134 6.28 -11.70 -14.01
C VAL A 134 7.80 -11.75 -13.89
N ASP A 135 8.42 -10.66 -13.45
CA ASP A 135 9.88 -10.54 -13.30
C ASP A 135 10.46 -11.43 -12.18
N TYR A 136 9.72 -11.66 -11.08
CA TYR A 136 10.18 -12.47 -9.94
C TYR A 136 10.64 -13.88 -10.36
N THR A 137 10.02 -14.46 -11.38
CA THR A 137 10.35 -15.80 -11.88
C THR A 137 11.49 -15.85 -12.89
N GLN A 138 11.91 -14.70 -13.42
CA GLN A 138 12.88 -14.64 -14.51
C GLN A 138 14.33 -14.48 -14.03
N ARG A 139 14.52 -14.07 -12.77
CA ARG A 139 15.84 -13.76 -12.23
C ARG A 139 15.93 -14.06 -10.73
N PRO A 140 17.15 -14.17 -10.17
CA PRO A 140 17.34 -14.40 -8.74
C PRO A 140 16.71 -13.29 -7.89
N ARG A 141 16.10 -13.67 -6.75
CA ARG A 141 15.43 -12.75 -5.82
C ARG A 141 16.32 -11.57 -5.41
N LYS A 142 17.60 -11.81 -5.12
CA LYS A 142 18.59 -10.79 -4.73
C LYS A 142 18.85 -9.70 -5.78
N ASP A 143 18.59 -9.99 -7.05
CA ASP A 143 18.71 -9.03 -8.13
C ASP A 143 17.36 -8.39 -8.44
N TRP A 144 16.28 -9.17 -8.35
CA TRP A 144 14.90 -8.69 -8.44
C TRP A 144 14.59 -7.57 -7.45
N VAL A 145 15.03 -7.68 -6.19
CA VAL A 145 14.70 -6.67 -5.16
C VAL A 145 15.21 -5.25 -5.47
N LYS A 146 16.15 -5.09 -6.40
CA LYS A 146 16.81 -3.81 -6.67
C LYS A 146 15.99 -2.86 -7.57
N ASP A 147 15.04 -3.38 -8.33
CA ASP A 147 14.35 -2.63 -9.41
C ASP A 147 12.85 -2.40 -9.19
N HIS A 148 12.31 -2.77 -8.03
CA HIS A 148 10.89 -2.57 -7.71
C HIS A 148 10.70 -1.66 -6.50
N GLY A 149 9.59 -0.94 -6.45
CA GLY A 149 9.23 -0.07 -5.31
C GLY A 149 8.91 -0.87 -4.04
N GLY A 150 9.06 -0.24 -2.88
CA GLY A 150 8.98 -0.89 -1.57
C GLY A 150 7.67 -1.66 -1.32
N GLN A 151 6.53 -1.04 -1.62
CA GLN A 151 5.22 -1.70 -1.49
C GLN A 151 5.08 -2.90 -2.44
N ILE A 152 5.57 -2.76 -3.68
CA ILE A 152 5.50 -3.80 -4.71
C ILE A 152 6.39 -4.98 -4.33
N LEU A 153 7.58 -4.72 -3.81
CA LEU A 153 8.49 -5.74 -3.29
C LEU A 153 7.83 -6.61 -2.23
N ILE A 154 7.22 -5.98 -1.22
CA ILE A 154 6.58 -6.71 -0.12
C ILE A 154 5.41 -7.55 -0.64
N THR A 155 4.56 -6.96 -1.48
CA THR A 155 3.36 -7.62 -2.01
C THR A 155 3.72 -8.83 -2.87
N THR A 156 4.62 -8.67 -3.84
CA THR A 156 5.08 -9.78 -4.69
C THR A 156 5.82 -10.84 -3.89
N SER A 157 6.66 -10.44 -2.94
CA SER A 157 7.35 -11.39 -2.06
C SER A 157 6.37 -12.24 -1.26
N GLN A 158 5.30 -11.63 -0.73
CA GLN A 158 4.25 -12.36 -0.01
C GLN A 158 3.50 -13.35 -0.91
N ILE A 159 3.19 -12.96 -2.15
CA ILE A 159 2.55 -13.85 -3.14
C ILE A 159 3.39 -15.11 -3.35
N TYR A 160 4.68 -14.95 -3.64
CA TYR A 160 5.56 -16.09 -3.90
C TYR A 160 5.89 -16.89 -2.64
N TRP A 161 5.93 -16.23 -1.48
CA TRP A 161 6.08 -16.92 -0.21
C TRP A 161 4.88 -17.84 0.09
N CYS A 162 3.65 -17.33 -0.06
CA CYS A 162 2.43 -18.10 0.10
C CYS A 162 2.38 -19.26 -0.89
N LYS A 163 2.72 -19.00 -2.16
CA LYS A 163 2.79 -20.04 -3.19
C LYS A 163 3.76 -21.15 -2.80
N GLY A 164 4.99 -20.83 -2.40
CA GLY A 164 5.99 -21.83 -1.99
C GLY A 164 5.55 -22.63 -0.77
N ALA A 165 4.92 -21.98 0.22
CA ALA A 165 4.39 -22.64 1.41
C ALA A 165 3.22 -23.59 1.08
N GLU A 166 2.31 -23.21 0.18
CA GLU A 166 1.22 -24.11 -0.22
C GLU A 166 1.72 -25.27 -1.08
N GLN A 167 2.67 -25.06 -1.98
CA GLN A 167 3.32 -26.14 -2.73
C GLN A 167 4.05 -27.12 -1.81
N ALA A 168 4.66 -26.61 -0.74
CA ALA A 168 5.25 -27.43 0.31
C ALA A 168 4.18 -28.28 1.01
N LEU A 169 3.09 -27.65 1.47
CA LEU A 169 1.99 -28.30 2.18
C LEU A 169 1.16 -29.26 1.32
N ASP A 170 1.10 -29.05 0.00
CA ASP A 170 0.47 -29.95 -0.95
C ASP A 170 1.39 -31.14 -1.35
N GLY A 171 2.64 -31.17 -0.84
CA GLY A 171 3.61 -32.22 -1.15
C GLY A 171 4.19 -32.14 -2.56
N GLU A 172 4.14 -30.97 -3.20
CA GLU A 172 4.67 -30.72 -4.54
C GLU A 172 6.19 -30.51 -4.52
N LEU A 173 6.73 -29.86 -3.46
CA LEU A 173 8.18 -29.63 -3.34
C LEU A 173 8.95 -30.93 -3.09
N VAL A 174 8.40 -31.79 -2.23
CA VAL A 174 8.90 -33.14 -1.98
C VAL A 174 7.75 -34.11 -2.16
N SER A 175 7.81 -34.90 -3.24
CA SER A 175 6.72 -35.76 -3.70
C SER A 175 6.07 -36.56 -2.56
N GLY A 176 4.85 -36.17 -2.19
CA GLY A 176 4.04 -36.83 -1.18
C GLY A 176 4.55 -36.70 0.27
N ASN A 177 5.49 -35.80 0.54
CA ASN A 177 6.00 -35.54 1.88
C ASN A 177 5.92 -34.04 2.24
N PRO A 178 4.74 -33.56 2.65
CA PRO A 178 4.52 -32.16 3.03
C PRO A 178 5.47 -31.66 4.11
N LEU A 179 5.73 -32.46 5.16
CA LEU A 179 6.60 -32.06 6.28
C LEU A 179 8.03 -31.76 5.81
N GLN A 180 8.56 -32.60 4.91
CA GLN A 180 9.87 -32.38 4.32
C GLN A 180 9.85 -31.21 3.31
N GLY A 181 8.73 -31.02 2.60
CA GLY A 181 8.51 -29.85 1.74
C GLY A 181 8.57 -28.53 2.52
N VAL A 182 7.91 -28.46 3.68
CA VAL A 182 7.92 -27.25 4.53
C VAL A 182 9.33 -26.99 5.09
N GLN A 183 10.06 -28.04 5.48
CA GLN A 183 11.47 -27.94 5.89
C GLN A 183 12.36 -27.40 4.75
N GLN A 184 12.21 -27.91 3.53
CA GLN A 184 12.95 -27.41 2.36
C GLN A 184 12.61 -25.94 2.07
N TRP A 185 11.34 -25.55 2.20
CA TRP A 185 10.93 -24.16 2.02
C TRP A 185 11.50 -23.24 3.11
N TYR A 186 11.53 -23.70 4.36
CA TYR A 186 12.18 -23.00 5.47
C TYR A 186 13.66 -22.72 5.18
N GLU A 187 14.40 -23.72 4.72
CA GLU A 187 15.82 -23.58 4.37
C GLU A 187 16.03 -22.54 3.25
N GLN A 188 15.18 -22.58 2.22
CA GLN A 188 15.22 -21.57 1.15
C GLN A 188 14.96 -20.14 1.66
N ASN A 189 14.05 -19.97 2.63
CA ASN A 189 13.77 -18.67 3.24
C ASN A 189 14.96 -18.17 4.08
N VAL A 190 15.66 -19.07 4.77
CA VAL A 190 16.90 -18.73 5.49
C VAL A 190 17.99 -18.26 4.53
N GLU A 191 18.14 -18.91 3.36
CA GLU A 191 19.05 -18.46 2.31
C GLU A 191 18.70 -17.06 1.78
N TYR A 192 17.41 -16.82 1.48
CA TYR A 192 16.96 -15.50 1.04
C TYR A 192 17.24 -14.40 2.07
N LEU A 193 17.01 -14.67 3.36
CA LEU A 193 17.37 -13.76 4.43
C LEU A 193 18.88 -13.50 4.47
N GLY A 194 19.70 -14.53 4.25
CA GLY A 194 21.15 -14.40 4.12
C GLY A 194 21.58 -13.46 2.98
N ASP A 195 20.99 -13.63 1.79
CA ASP A 195 21.21 -12.77 0.64
C ASP A 195 20.81 -11.31 0.94
N MET A 196 19.66 -11.09 1.57
CA MET A 196 19.19 -9.75 1.94
C MET A 196 20.10 -9.08 2.96
N VAL A 197 20.62 -9.81 3.95
CA VAL A 197 21.61 -9.29 4.91
C VAL A 197 22.88 -8.85 4.20
N MET A 198 23.35 -9.60 3.20
CA MET A 198 24.53 -9.23 2.42
C MET A 198 24.27 -7.96 1.58
N LEU A 199 23.09 -7.82 0.98
CA LEU A 199 22.69 -6.62 0.24
C LEU A 199 22.64 -5.38 1.15
N VAL A 200 22.03 -5.49 2.34
CA VAL A 200 21.90 -4.36 3.28
C VAL A 200 23.24 -3.91 3.86
N ARG A 201 24.24 -4.81 3.94
CA ARG A 201 25.62 -4.47 4.32
C ARG A 201 26.38 -3.71 3.22
N GLY A 202 25.89 -3.74 1.98
CA GLY A 202 26.46 -2.99 0.87
C GLY A 202 26.04 -1.52 0.86
N GLU A 203 26.40 -0.85 -0.24
CA GLU A 203 26.00 0.52 -0.53
C GLU A 203 24.57 0.52 -1.08
N LEU A 204 23.68 1.23 -0.39
CA LEU A 204 22.28 1.38 -0.75
C LEU A 204 21.87 2.83 -0.54
N THR A 205 20.97 3.31 -1.40
CA THR A 205 20.29 4.59 -1.15
C THR A 205 19.44 4.51 0.12
N PRO A 206 19.11 5.65 0.77
CA PRO A 206 18.23 5.64 1.94
C PRO A 206 16.87 4.96 1.69
N LEU A 207 16.29 5.20 0.51
CA LEU A 207 15.04 4.58 0.08
C LEU A 207 15.15 3.05 -0.03
N GLN A 208 16.16 2.55 -0.75
CA GLN A 208 16.40 1.11 -0.88
C GLN A 208 16.65 0.46 0.49
N ARG A 209 17.43 1.12 1.35
CA ARG A 209 17.71 0.62 2.70
C ARG A 209 16.42 0.50 3.52
N GLY A 210 15.54 1.51 3.46
CA GLY A 210 14.23 1.48 4.11
C GLY A 210 13.36 0.32 3.59
N ALA A 211 13.21 0.20 2.28
CA ALA A 211 12.45 -0.86 1.63
C ALA A 211 12.99 -2.27 1.97
N PHE A 212 14.31 -2.46 2.00
CA PHE A 212 14.90 -3.76 2.29
C PHE A 212 14.77 -4.14 3.76
N VAL A 213 14.89 -3.18 4.68
CA VAL A 213 14.63 -3.43 6.12
C VAL A 213 13.17 -3.82 6.34
N ALA A 214 12.23 -3.15 5.67
CA ALA A 214 10.82 -3.51 5.70
C ALA A 214 10.58 -4.93 5.18
N LEU A 215 11.17 -5.28 4.02
CA LEU A 215 11.08 -6.63 3.46
C LEU A 215 11.69 -7.70 4.38
N ILE A 216 12.86 -7.46 4.95
CA ILE A 216 13.52 -8.38 5.91
C ILE A 216 12.63 -8.62 7.14
N THR A 217 11.97 -7.58 7.64
CA THR A 217 11.08 -7.70 8.80
C THR A 217 9.95 -8.68 8.52
N ILE A 218 9.36 -8.60 7.32
CA ILE A 218 8.33 -9.52 6.85
C ILE A 218 8.90 -10.93 6.60
N ASP A 219 10.06 -11.06 5.97
CA ASP A 219 10.69 -12.35 5.69
C ASP A 219 11.06 -13.12 6.97
N VAL A 220 11.50 -12.42 8.03
CA VAL A 220 11.78 -13.03 9.34
C VAL A 220 10.49 -13.62 9.91
N HIS A 221 9.39 -12.85 9.90
CA HIS A 221 8.09 -13.35 10.35
C HIS A 221 7.61 -14.57 9.53
N ASN A 222 7.74 -14.49 8.21
CA ASN A 222 7.40 -15.57 7.29
C ASN A 222 8.22 -16.86 7.56
N ARG A 223 9.52 -16.72 7.83
CA ARG A 223 10.39 -17.85 8.24
C ARG A 223 9.95 -18.45 9.58
N ASP A 224 9.61 -17.60 10.55
CA ASP A 224 9.16 -18.04 11.88
C ASP A 224 7.81 -18.78 11.80
N ILE A 225 6.91 -18.41 10.87
CA ILE A 225 5.70 -19.18 10.57
C ILE A 225 6.07 -20.59 10.10
N LEU A 226 7.03 -20.74 9.19
CA LEU A 226 7.44 -22.05 8.69
C LEU A 226 8.03 -22.92 9.81
N GLU A 227 8.87 -22.34 10.68
CA GLU A 227 9.38 -23.02 11.88
C GLU A 227 8.24 -23.52 12.78
N TYR A 228 7.19 -22.69 12.97
CA TYR A 228 6.02 -23.10 13.72
C TYR A 228 5.27 -24.27 13.05
N LEU A 229 5.04 -24.23 11.74
CA LEU A 229 4.38 -25.32 11.00
C LEU A 229 5.17 -26.63 11.07
N ILE A 230 6.51 -26.56 11.03
CA ILE A 230 7.40 -27.73 11.19
C ILE A 230 7.25 -28.34 12.58
N ASN A 231 7.27 -27.50 13.62
CA ASN A 231 7.16 -27.95 15.01
C ASN A 231 5.78 -28.56 15.32
N ASP A 232 4.73 -27.99 14.74
CA ASP A 232 3.36 -28.49 14.84
C ASP A 232 3.11 -29.73 13.97
N LYS A 233 3.99 -30.01 13.01
CA LYS A 233 3.85 -31.06 11.98
C LYS A 233 2.61 -30.86 11.11
N THR A 234 2.38 -29.62 10.71
CA THR A 234 1.32 -29.28 9.76
C THR A 234 1.64 -29.87 8.39
N ASP A 235 0.76 -30.74 7.87
CA ASP A 235 0.97 -31.49 6.64
C ASP A 235 -0.05 -31.17 5.53
N THR A 236 -0.92 -30.18 5.75
CA THR A 236 -1.92 -29.76 4.78
C THR A 236 -2.16 -28.26 4.84
N LYS A 237 -2.41 -27.64 3.68
CA LYS A 237 -2.83 -26.24 3.63
C LYS A 237 -4.21 -26.01 4.23
N HIS A 238 -5.02 -27.03 4.44
CA HIS A 238 -6.33 -26.88 5.08
C HIS A 238 -6.27 -26.77 6.61
N ASP A 239 -5.08 -26.93 7.20
CA ASP A 239 -4.87 -26.79 8.63
C ASP A 239 -5.09 -25.34 9.09
N PHE A 240 -5.72 -25.18 10.25
CA PHE A 240 -6.00 -23.86 10.84
C PHE A 240 -4.72 -23.05 11.07
N ASN A 241 -3.61 -23.68 11.44
CA ASN A 241 -2.32 -23.02 11.68
C ASN A 241 -1.77 -22.31 10.44
N TRP A 242 -2.07 -22.82 9.24
CA TRP A 242 -1.83 -22.13 7.97
C TRP A 242 -2.95 -21.14 7.63
N GLN A 243 -4.21 -21.58 7.72
CA GLN A 243 -5.38 -20.78 7.32
C GLN A 243 -5.52 -19.47 8.12
N MET A 244 -5.03 -19.42 9.36
CA MET A 244 -5.04 -18.23 10.19
C MET A 244 -4.07 -17.13 9.73
N ARG A 245 -3.14 -17.43 8.81
CA ARG A 245 -2.19 -16.46 8.25
C ARG A 245 -2.83 -15.65 7.12
N ILE A 246 -2.40 -14.40 6.96
CA ILE A 246 -2.76 -13.61 5.78
C ILE A 246 -2.03 -14.22 4.59
N ARG A 247 -2.77 -14.56 3.54
CA ARG A 247 -2.23 -15.19 2.34
C ARG A 247 -2.52 -14.34 1.12
N TYR A 248 -1.51 -14.23 0.26
CA TYR A 248 -1.52 -13.41 -0.92
C TYR A 248 -1.48 -14.30 -2.16
N TYR A 249 -2.36 -14.02 -3.11
CA TYR A 249 -2.46 -14.76 -4.36
C TYR A 249 -2.49 -13.79 -5.52
N TRP A 250 -1.74 -14.08 -6.57
CA TRP A 250 -1.94 -13.42 -7.85
C TRP A 250 -2.93 -14.22 -8.68
N ASP A 251 -4.09 -13.64 -8.97
CA ASP A 251 -5.14 -14.27 -9.77
C ASP A 251 -5.11 -13.71 -11.20
N GLU A 252 -4.61 -14.51 -12.15
CA GLU A 252 -4.58 -14.14 -13.57
C GLU A 252 -5.99 -14.03 -14.19
N ASN A 253 -6.98 -14.68 -13.58
CA ASN A 253 -8.39 -14.69 -14.00
C ASN A 253 -9.24 -13.65 -13.26
N ALA A 254 -8.60 -12.72 -12.54
CA ALA A 254 -9.30 -11.64 -11.86
C ALA A 254 -10.22 -10.86 -12.84
N PRO A 255 -11.30 -10.22 -12.34
CA PRO A 255 -12.17 -9.39 -13.17
C PRO A 255 -11.43 -8.27 -13.90
N THR A 256 -10.25 -7.90 -13.39
CA THR A 256 -9.43 -6.84 -13.95
C THR A 256 -8.45 -7.36 -15.01
N PRO A 257 -8.33 -6.69 -16.18
CA PRO A 257 -7.43 -7.13 -17.23
C PRO A 257 -5.97 -7.22 -16.76
N GLY A 258 -5.36 -8.39 -16.95
CA GLY A 258 -3.95 -8.61 -16.63
C GLY A 258 -3.67 -9.22 -15.26
N GLY A 259 -4.71 -9.56 -14.50
CA GLY A 259 -4.61 -10.18 -13.19
C GLY A 259 -4.61 -9.18 -12.04
N ASP A 260 -4.90 -9.67 -10.83
CA ASP A 260 -4.96 -8.87 -9.62
C ASP A 260 -4.53 -9.65 -8.38
N CYS A 261 -4.22 -8.96 -7.28
CA CYS A 261 -3.84 -9.58 -6.02
C CYS A 261 -5.06 -9.81 -5.12
N ARG A 262 -5.23 -11.04 -4.68
CA ARG A 262 -6.29 -11.49 -3.78
C ARG A 262 -5.69 -11.85 -2.42
N ILE A 263 -6.35 -11.42 -1.36
CA ILE A 263 -5.95 -11.65 0.02
C ILE A 263 -6.96 -12.58 0.68
N GLN A 264 -6.48 -13.62 1.35
CA GLN A 264 -7.32 -14.52 2.14
C GLN A 264 -6.77 -14.72 3.55
N GLN A 265 -7.66 -14.72 4.54
CA GLN A 265 -7.32 -15.06 5.92
C GLN A 265 -8.52 -15.71 6.59
N VAL A 266 -8.37 -16.94 7.08
CA VAL A 266 -9.47 -17.76 7.61
C VAL A 266 -10.62 -17.83 6.60
N THR A 267 -11.72 -17.11 6.82
CA THR A 267 -12.87 -17.03 5.91
C THR A 267 -12.93 -15.71 5.13
N ALA A 268 -12.12 -14.72 5.49
CA ALA A 268 -12.09 -13.42 4.82
C ALA A 268 -11.41 -13.56 3.45
N ASP A 269 -12.01 -12.92 2.44
CA ASP A 269 -11.55 -13.01 1.06
C ASP A 269 -11.86 -11.72 0.29
N PHE A 270 -10.82 -10.96 -0.02
CA PHE A 270 -10.96 -9.65 -0.64
C PHE A 270 -9.79 -9.31 -1.57
N TRP A 271 -10.04 -8.37 -2.48
CA TRP A 271 -9.01 -7.85 -3.39
C TRP A 271 -8.09 -6.87 -2.67
N PHE A 272 -6.81 -6.94 -2.98
CA PHE A 272 -5.84 -5.95 -2.53
C PHE A 272 -6.19 -4.58 -3.16
N ALA A 273 -6.30 -3.55 -2.33
CA ALA A 273 -6.83 -2.26 -2.78
C ALA A 273 -5.85 -1.45 -3.65
N HIS A 274 -4.55 -1.78 -3.60
CA HIS A 274 -3.47 -1.00 -4.24
C HIS A 274 -3.49 0.50 -3.86
N GLU A 275 -3.86 0.84 -2.62
CA GLU A 275 -3.61 2.18 -2.07
C GLU A 275 -2.10 2.38 -1.96
N TYR A 276 -1.58 3.56 -2.33
CA TYR A 276 -0.15 3.82 -2.21
C TYR A 276 0.25 4.06 -0.77
N LEU A 277 1.15 3.21 -0.26
CA LEU A 277 1.67 3.26 1.11
C LEU A 277 3.16 3.65 1.17
N GLY A 278 3.78 3.94 0.02
CA GLY A 278 5.19 4.29 -0.07
C GLY A 278 6.13 3.16 0.38
N ALA A 279 7.38 3.52 0.64
CA ALA A 279 8.36 2.61 1.23
C ALA A 279 8.30 2.65 2.76
N SER A 280 7.11 2.37 3.30
CA SER A 280 6.82 2.50 4.72
C SER A 280 7.61 1.51 5.58
N PHE A 281 7.96 1.96 6.78
CA PHE A 281 8.58 1.12 7.80
C PHE A 281 7.60 0.06 8.31
N ARG A 282 8.09 -1.16 8.53
CA ARG A 282 7.30 -2.28 9.03
C ARG A 282 7.67 -2.58 10.47
N LEU A 283 6.65 -2.80 11.31
CA LEU A 283 6.88 -3.27 12.68
C LEU A 283 7.19 -4.76 12.70
N VAL A 284 7.91 -5.17 13.74
CA VAL A 284 8.10 -6.59 14.02
C VAL A 284 6.75 -7.22 14.36
N ILE A 285 6.34 -8.20 13.55
CA ILE A 285 5.08 -8.92 13.72
C ILE A 285 5.26 -9.93 14.85
N THR A 286 4.29 -9.96 15.77
CA THR A 286 4.27 -10.88 16.90
C THR A 286 3.03 -11.78 16.85
N PRO A 287 2.98 -12.88 17.62
CA PRO A 287 1.76 -13.69 17.74
C PRO A 287 0.53 -12.91 18.22
N LEU A 288 0.71 -11.75 18.86
CA LEU A 288 -0.39 -10.86 19.24
C LEU A 288 -0.88 -10.04 18.03
N SER A 289 0.04 -9.56 17.19
CA SER A 289 -0.27 -8.87 15.93
C SER A 289 -1.03 -9.78 14.97
N ASP A 290 -0.62 -11.04 14.84
CA ASP A 290 -1.33 -12.05 14.02
C ASP A 290 -2.80 -12.20 14.40
N ARG A 291 -3.09 -12.25 15.72
CA ARG A 291 -4.47 -12.34 16.21
C ARG A 291 -5.25 -11.06 15.95
N CYS A 292 -4.57 -9.91 16.00
CA CYS A 292 -5.16 -8.62 15.66
C CYS A 292 -5.58 -8.62 14.18
N TYR A 293 -4.68 -9.01 13.27
CA TYR A 293 -5.00 -9.15 11.85
C TYR A 293 -6.21 -10.05 11.61
N MET A 294 -6.21 -11.25 12.19
CA MET A 294 -7.30 -12.21 12.03
C MET A 294 -8.66 -11.67 12.51
N THR A 295 -8.64 -10.85 13.57
CA THR A 295 -9.85 -10.17 14.07
C THR A 295 -10.29 -9.05 13.14
N LEU A 296 -9.35 -8.24 12.63
CA LEU A 296 -9.64 -7.11 11.75
C LEU A 296 -10.11 -7.57 10.37
N THR A 297 -9.49 -8.58 9.76
CA THR A 297 -9.91 -9.14 8.48
C THR A 297 -11.25 -9.85 8.59
N GLY A 298 -11.50 -10.59 9.69
CA GLY A 298 -12.81 -11.16 9.97
C GLY A 298 -13.90 -10.09 10.15
N ALA A 299 -13.60 -8.99 10.84
CA ALA A 299 -14.52 -7.86 10.97
C ALA A 299 -14.79 -7.18 9.62
N LEU A 300 -13.76 -6.99 8.80
CA LEU A 300 -13.85 -6.41 7.46
C LEU A 300 -14.79 -7.22 6.55
N GLU A 301 -14.63 -8.56 6.53
CA GLU A 301 -15.50 -9.48 5.78
C GLU A 301 -16.97 -9.34 6.20
N LEU A 302 -17.21 -9.20 7.51
CA LEU A 302 -18.55 -9.01 8.09
C LEU A 302 -19.08 -7.58 7.98
N LYS A 303 -18.31 -6.65 7.37
CA LYS A 303 -18.62 -5.21 7.30
C LYS A 303 -18.84 -4.58 8.67
N LEU A 304 -18.06 -5.03 9.66
CA LEU A 304 -18.04 -4.52 11.03
C LEU A 304 -16.79 -3.68 11.27
N GLY A 305 -16.86 -2.78 12.25
CA GLY A 305 -15.69 -2.08 12.76
C GLY A 305 -14.84 -2.99 13.65
N GLY A 306 -13.51 -2.78 13.64
CA GLY A 306 -12.57 -3.40 14.56
C GLY A 306 -12.16 -2.43 15.67
N ALA A 307 -12.15 -2.89 16.92
CA ALA A 307 -11.69 -2.10 18.07
C ALA A 307 -10.59 -2.86 18.86
N PRO A 308 -9.34 -2.87 18.38
CA PRO A 308 -8.22 -3.45 19.13
C PRO A 308 -8.03 -2.73 20.47
N ALA A 309 -8.15 -3.47 21.57
CA ALA A 309 -8.02 -2.93 22.93
C ALA A 309 -6.72 -3.40 23.59
N GLY A 310 -6.04 -2.48 24.29
CA GLY A 310 -4.80 -2.76 25.02
C GLY A 310 -4.08 -1.49 25.48
N PRO A 311 -3.09 -1.60 26.39
CA PRO A 311 -2.35 -0.46 26.94
C PRO A 311 -1.70 0.43 25.88
N ALA A 312 -1.35 1.67 26.24
CA ALA A 312 -0.60 2.55 25.34
C ALA A 312 0.78 1.94 25.01
N GLY A 313 1.24 2.11 23.77
CA GLY A 313 2.55 1.61 23.33
C GLY A 313 2.62 0.12 22.97
N THR A 314 1.50 -0.62 22.98
CA THR A 314 1.48 -2.05 22.59
C THR A 314 1.29 -2.28 21.09
N GLY A 315 1.60 -1.30 20.24
CA GLY A 315 1.59 -1.44 18.78
C GLY A 315 0.21 -1.52 18.12
N LYS A 316 -0.90 -1.18 18.82
CA LYS A 316 -2.26 -1.35 18.30
C LYS A 316 -2.52 -0.58 17.01
N THR A 317 -2.20 0.71 17.01
CA THR A 317 -2.43 1.60 15.86
C THR A 317 -1.52 1.21 14.72
N GLU A 318 -0.28 0.87 15.03
CA GLU A 318 0.73 0.51 14.07
C GLU A 318 0.44 -0.86 13.42
N THR A 319 -0.10 -1.84 14.17
CA THR A 319 -0.61 -3.10 13.61
C THR A 319 -1.85 -2.88 12.74
N THR A 320 -2.65 -1.83 12.94
CA THR A 320 -3.76 -1.50 12.01
C THR A 320 -3.27 -0.79 10.75
N LYS A 321 -2.16 -0.05 10.84
CA LYS A 321 -1.52 0.61 9.69
C LYS A 321 -0.74 -0.37 8.81
N ASP A 322 -0.13 -1.37 9.43
CA ASP A 322 0.61 -2.44 8.78
C ASP A 322 -0.32 -3.35 7.94
#